data_AF-A0A414CNX3-F1
#
_entry.id   AF-A0A414CNX3-F1
#
_cell.length_a   1.000
_cell.length_b   1.000
_cell.length_c   1.000
_cell.angle_alpha   90.00
_cell.angle_beta   90.00
_cell.angle_gamma   90.00
#
_symmetry.space_group_name_H-M   'P 1'
#
loop_
_entity.id
_entity.type
_entity.pdbx_description
1 polymer ?
#
loop_
_entity_poly.entity_id
_entity_poly.type
_entity_poly.pdbx_seq_one_letter_code
_entity_poly.pdbx_strand_id
1 'polypeptide(L)'
;MEHNDEPQLAIDRLFVWLTNTTYLQSISASINHVLDADSQLKLHLKLDEMRTLAMEAKFCFKGKSGDAIAEFIEAYQSLLFSMYQYQILLNKMSQSAKEYQWTLEQASEKLHEPKQRKDLFEKENALAASYKTLCQQNKWGAIQWQIQLAGPIWR
;
A
#
# COMPACT_ATOMS: atom_id res chain seq x y z
N MET A 1 12.63 -7.71 5.35
CA MET A 1 13.57 -6.59 5.26
C MET A 1 14.08 -6.34 6.66
N GLU A 2 15.33 -5.93 6.84
CA GLU A 2 15.80 -5.52 8.17
C GLU A 2 15.10 -4.21 8.52
N HIS A 3 14.25 -4.25 9.54
CA HIS A 3 13.55 -3.08 10.04
C HIS A 3 14.46 -2.35 11.02
N ASN A 4 14.90 -1.15 10.66
CA ASN A 4 15.67 -0.31 11.56
C ASN A 4 14.75 0.38 12.59
N ASP A 5 15.33 0.78 13.72
CA ASP A 5 14.58 1.41 14.81
C ASP A 5 14.26 2.90 14.61
N GLU A 6 14.63 3.44 13.46
CA GLU A 6 14.45 4.84 13.11
C GLU A 6 13.12 5.11 12.38
N PRO A 7 12.56 6.32 12.51
CA PRO A 7 11.40 6.74 11.72
C PRO A 7 11.66 6.63 10.21
N GLN A 8 10.67 6.14 9.45
CA GLN A 8 10.78 6.02 8.00
C GLN A 8 10.54 7.36 7.29
N LEU A 9 11.55 8.24 7.29
CA LEU A 9 11.44 9.58 6.71
C LEU A 9 11.28 9.59 5.17
N ALA A 10 11.54 8.47 4.48
CA ALA A 10 11.46 8.34 3.03
C ALA A 10 10.17 7.61 2.56
N ILE A 11 9.13 7.58 3.39
CA ILE A 11 7.88 6.86 3.10
C ILE A 11 7.17 7.42 1.87
N ASP A 12 7.27 8.74 1.64
CA ASP A 12 6.77 9.45 0.46
C ASP A 12 7.35 8.88 -0.83
N ARG A 13 8.67 8.69 -0.87
CA ARG A 13 9.39 8.14 -2.02
C ARG A 13 9.02 6.68 -2.26
N LEU A 14 8.92 5.88 -1.20
CA LEU A 14 8.48 4.48 -1.31
C LEU A 14 7.05 4.39 -1.87
N PHE A 15 6.15 5.26 -1.41
CA PHE A 15 4.78 5.31 -1.90
C PHE A 15 4.73 5.66 -3.40
N VAL A 16 5.52 6.65 -3.83
CA VAL A 16 5.63 7.00 -5.25
C VAL A 16 6.15 5.83 -6.07
N TRP A 17 7.14 5.07 -5.60
CA TRP A 17 7.64 3.90 -6.31
C TRP A 17 6.62 2.78 -6.45
N LEU A 18 5.84 2.52 -5.39
CA LEU A 18 4.77 1.52 -5.43
C LEU A 18 3.63 1.95 -6.36
N THR A 19 3.29 3.23 -6.35
CA THR A 19 2.18 3.76 -7.17
C THR A 19 2.59 4.16 -8.58
N ASN A 20 3.87 4.03 -8.96
CA ASN A 20 4.39 4.31 -10.31
C ASN A 20 4.00 3.22 -11.32
N THR A 21 2.72 2.89 -11.38
CA THR A 21 2.11 1.98 -12.34
C THR A 21 0.98 2.70 -13.05
N THR A 22 0.67 2.34 -14.30
CA THR A 22 -0.41 2.98 -15.07
C THR A 22 -1.75 2.99 -14.34
N TYR A 23 -2.01 1.97 -13.53
CA TYR A 23 -3.24 1.85 -12.73
C TYR A 23 -3.25 2.80 -11.52
N LEU A 24 -2.13 2.94 -10.80
CA LEU A 24 -2.06 3.70 -9.54
C LEU A 24 -1.46 5.11 -9.68
N GLN A 25 -0.97 5.49 -10.86
CA GLN A 25 -0.30 6.77 -11.08
C GLN A 25 -1.16 7.97 -10.67
N SER A 26 -2.48 7.85 -10.79
CA SER A 26 -3.45 8.89 -10.41
C SER A 26 -3.40 9.27 -8.92
N ILE A 27 -2.93 8.37 -8.05
CA ILE A 27 -2.81 8.60 -6.61
C ILE A 27 -1.38 8.88 -6.14
N SER A 28 -0.38 8.79 -7.02
CA SER A 28 1.04 9.01 -6.65
C SER A 28 1.29 10.38 -6.03
N ALA A 29 0.56 11.42 -6.48
CA ALA A 29 0.69 12.77 -5.95
C ALA A 29 0.03 12.96 -4.58
N SER A 30 -0.90 12.08 -4.18
CA SER A 30 -1.68 12.24 -2.94
C SER A 30 -0.80 12.22 -1.68
N ILE A 31 0.34 11.54 -1.72
CA ILE A 31 1.29 11.48 -0.59
C ILE A 31 2.01 12.81 -0.34
N ASN A 32 2.10 13.69 -1.34
CA ASN A 32 2.71 15.02 -1.21
C ASN A 32 1.68 16.09 -0.77
N HIS A 33 0.40 15.83 -1.02
CA HIS A 33 -0.72 16.71 -0.69
C HIS A 33 -1.65 16.04 0.32
N VAL A 34 -1.06 15.62 1.44
CA VAL A 34 -1.80 14.94 2.50
C VAL A 34 -2.79 15.90 3.15
N LEU A 35 -4.00 15.42 3.47
CA LEU A 35 -5.14 16.21 3.98
C LEU A 35 -5.71 17.27 3.02
N ASP A 36 -5.22 17.34 1.78
CA ASP A 36 -5.92 18.06 0.71
C ASP A 36 -7.17 17.28 0.29
N ALA A 37 -8.34 17.94 0.25
CA ALA A 37 -9.62 17.26 0.08
C ALA A 37 -9.71 16.50 -1.25
N ASP A 38 -9.24 17.09 -2.34
CA ASP A 38 -9.28 16.49 -3.68
C ASP A 38 -8.31 15.31 -3.79
N SER A 39 -7.09 15.48 -3.29
CA SER A 39 -6.05 14.45 -3.29
C SER A 39 -6.42 13.26 -2.40
N GLN A 40 -7.05 13.52 -1.25
CA GLN A 40 -7.54 12.52 -0.32
C GLN A 40 -8.73 11.75 -0.91
N LEU A 41 -9.68 12.44 -1.55
CA LEU A 41 -10.82 11.79 -2.20
C LEU A 41 -10.35 10.84 -3.31
N LYS A 42 -9.43 11.28 -4.18
CA LYS A 42 -8.85 10.43 -5.24
C LYS A 42 -8.18 9.18 -4.68
N LEU A 43 -7.42 9.32 -3.59
CA LEU A 43 -6.79 8.18 -2.93
C LEU A 43 -7.83 7.18 -2.42
N HIS A 44 -8.83 7.65 -1.66
CA HIS A 44 -9.86 6.78 -1.09
C HIS A 44 -10.65 6.05 -2.15
N LEU A 45 -11.08 6.73 -3.21
CA LEU A 45 -11.80 6.11 -4.33
C LEU A 45 -10.96 5.01 -5.00
N LYS A 46 -9.65 5.25 -5.21
CA LYS A 46 -8.76 4.25 -5.81
C LYS A 46 -8.56 3.04 -4.90
N LEU A 47 -8.41 3.26 -3.60
CA LEU A 47 -8.28 2.18 -2.62
C LEU A 47 -9.57 1.35 -2.54
N ASP A 48 -10.73 1.97 -2.68
CA ASP A 48 -12.03 1.28 -2.73
C ASP A 48 -12.22 0.47 -4.02
N GLU A 49 -11.76 1.01 -5.16
CA GLU A 49 -11.68 0.28 -6.43
C GLU A 49 -10.79 -0.97 -6.28
N MET A 50 -9.64 -0.87 -5.60
CA MET A 50 -8.79 -2.03 -5.32
C MET A 50 -9.50 -3.08 -4.44
N ARG A 51 -10.28 -2.67 -3.44
CA ARG A 51 -11.09 -3.61 -2.63
C ARG A 51 -12.15 -4.30 -3.47
N THR A 52 -12.78 -3.58 -4.38
CA THR A 52 -13.76 -4.13 -5.32
C THR A 52 -13.09 -5.16 -6.23
N LEU A 53 -11.92 -4.84 -6.80
CA LEU A 53 -11.13 -5.79 -7.59
C LEU A 53 -10.72 -7.04 -6.81
N ALA A 54 -10.37 -6.91 -5.52
CA ALA A 54 -10.08 -8.07 -4.68
C ALA A 54 -11.30 -8.96 -4.49
N MET A 55 -12.48 -8.37 -4.26
CA MET A 55 -13.73 -9.12 -4.19
C MET A 55 -14.04 -9.81 -5.52
N GLU A 56 -13.93 -9.10 -6.64
CA GLU A 56 -14.14 -9.66 -7.98
C GLU A 56 -13.16 -10.80 -8.28
N ALA A 57 -11.90 -10.70 -7.86
CA ALA A 57 -10.91 -11.75 -8.04
C ALA A 57 -11.32 -13.07 -7.36
N LYS A 58 -11.93 -13.01 -6.16
CA LYS A 58 -12.47 -14.20 -5.47
C LYS A 58 -13.56 -14.90 -6.29
N PHE A 59 -14.37 -14.14 -7.05
CA PHE A 59 -15.44 -14.69 -7.88
C PHE A 59 -14.95 -15.18 -9.26
N CYS A 60 -14.04 -14.44 -9.89
CA CYS A 60 -13.54 -14.74 -11.23
C CYS A 60 -12.58 -15.94 -11.24
N PHE A 61 -11.76 -16.10 -10.20
CA PHE A 61 -10.78 -17.18 -10.09
C PHE A 61 -11.24 -18.19 -9.04
N LYS A 62 -11.51 -19.43 -9.46
CA LYS A 62 -12.03 -20.46 -8.55
C LYS A 62 -10.94 -20.99 -7.61
N GLY A 63 -11.31 -21.14 -6.34
CA GLY A 63 -10.49 -21.81 -5.32
C GLY A 63 -9.31 -20.97 -4.85
N LYS A 64 -8.25 -21.65 -4.37
CA LYS A 64 -7.14 -21.03 -3.65
C LYS A 64 -6.36 -19.96 -4.44
N SER A 65 -6.42 -19.99 -5.77
CA SER A 65 -5.79 -18.96 -6.62
C SER A 65 -6.53 -17.63 -6.54
N GLY A 66 -7.87 -17.63 -6.51
CA GLY A 66 -8.66 -16.40 -6.34
C GLY A 66 -8.49 -15.79 -4.96
N ASP A 67 -8.48 -16.64 -3.93
CA ASP A 67 -8.20 -16.20 -2.55
C ASP A 67 -6.81 -15.54 -2.45
N ALA A 68 -5.78 -16.14 -3.06
CA ALA A 68 -4.42 -15.59 -3.03
C ALA A 68 -4.30 -14.26 -3.79
N ILE A 69 -4.98 -14.09 -4.92
CA ILE A 69 -5.00 -12.83 -5.67
C ILE A 69 -5.68 -11.74 -4.83
N ALA A 70 -6.84 -12.06 -4.25
CA ALA A 70 -7.59 -11.12 -3.45
C ALA A 70 -6.85 -10.70 -2.17
N GLU A 71 -6.23 -11.66 -1.46
CA GLU A 71 -5.41 -11.39 -0.29
C GLU A 71 -4.23 -10.47 -0.63
N PHE A 72 -3.58 -10.68 -1.79
CA PHE A 72 -2.52 -9.81 -2.28
C PHE A 72 -3.02 -8.38 -2.54
N ILE A 73 -4.16 -8.21 -3.23
CA ILE A 73 -4.72 -6.89 -3.52
C ILE A 73 -5.14 -6.17 -2.24
N GLU A 74 -5.79 -6.88 -1.30
CA GLU A 74 -6.19 -6.34 0.02
C GLU A 74 -4.97 -5.92 0.85
N ALA A 75 -3.90 -6.73 0.86
CA ALA A 75 -2.65 -6.40 1.54
C ALA A 75 -1.97 -5.18 0.92
N TYR A 76 -1.96 -5.08 -0.41
CA TYR A 76 -1.37 -3.95 -1.12
C TYR A 76 -2.11 -2.64 -0.83
N GLN A 77 -3.45 -2.67 -0.91
CA GLN A 77 -4.32 -1.55 -0.55
C GLN A 77 -4.09 -1.11 0.89
N SER A 78 -4.02 -2.07 1.82
CA SER A 78 -3.81 -1.82 3.24
C SER A 78 -2.45 -1.18 3.51
N LEU A 79 -1.40 -1.61 2.80
CA LEU A 79 -0.07 -1.00 2.89
C LEU A 79 -0.10 0.44 2.39
N LEU A 80 -0.63 0.70 1.19
CA LEU A 80 -0.71 2.06 0.65
C LEU A 80 -1.43 3.02 1.61
N PHE A 81 -2.52 2.56 2.22
CA PHE A 81 -3.25 3.38 3.19
C PHE A 81 -2.43 3.65 4.46
N SER A 82 -1.74 2.63 4.99
CA SER A 82 -0.87 2.78 6.16
C SER A 82 0.29 3.74 5.88
N MET A 83 0.91 3.68 4.69
CA MET A 83 1.94 4.63 4.26
C MET A 83 1.41 6.07 4.22
N TYR A 84 0.20 6.28 3.71
CA TYR A 84 -0.46 7.59 3.72
C TYR A 84 -0.71 8.11 5.14
N GLN A 85 -1.21 7.26 6.03
CA GLN A 85 -1.41 7.61 7.44
C GLN A 85 -0.09 7.93 8.15
N TYR A 86 0.97 7.18 7.83
CA TYR A 86 2.30 7.42 8.37
C TYR A 86 2.88 8.75 7.86
N GLN A 87 2.64 9.13 6.60
CA GLN A 87 3.02 10.47 6.12
C GLN A 87 2.29 11.61 6.86
N ILE A 88 1.00 11.44 7.20
CA ILE A 88 0.28 12.41 8.06
C ILE A 88 1.02 12.58 9.38
N LEU A 89 1.44 11.46 9.99
CA LEU A 89 2.15 11.46 11.27
C LEU A 89 3.49 12.19 11.17
N LEU A 90 4.29 11.92 10.13
CA LEU A 90 5.56 12.60 9.90
C LEU A 90 5.37 14.11 9.70
N ASN A 91 4.35 14.53 8.96
CA ASN A 91 4.01 15.94 8.79
C ASN A 91 3.67 16.59 10.15
N LYS A 92 2.90 15.90 11.01
CA LYS A 92 2.58 16.35 12.37
C LYS A 92 3.81 16.40 13.28
N MET A 93 4.73 15.44 13.16
CA MET A 93 6.00 15.45 13.89
C MET A 93 6.84 16.66 13.47
N SER A 94 6.96 16.92 12.17
CA SER A 94 7.69 18.08 11.64
C SER A 94 7.08 19.42 12.09
N GLN A 95 5.75 19.52 12.08
CA GLN A 95 5.04 20.70 12.55
C GLN A 95 5.23 20.92 14.06
N SER A 96 5.03 19.86 14.87
CA SER A 96 5.24 19.92 16.33
C SER A 96 6.68 20.26 16.69
N ALA A 97 7.67 19.75 15.93
CA ALA A 97 9.07 20.08 16.13
C ALA A 97 9.34 21.59 15.89
N LYS A 98 8.64 22.21 14.92
CA LYS A 98 8.75 23.66 14.66
C LYS A 98 8.03 24.50 15.73
N GLU A 99 6.83 24.08 16.14
CA GLU A 99 6.00 24.83 17.09
C GLU A 99 6.54 24.76 18.52
N TYR A 100 6.98 23.58 18.95
CA TYR A 100 7.37 23.32 20.34
C TYR A 100 8.89 23.11 20.52
N GLN A 101 9.68 23.24 19.44
CA GLN A 101 11.13 22.98 19.44
C GLN A 101 11.51 21.58 19.96
N TRP A 102 10.65 20.59 19.72
CA TRP A 102 10.93 19.21 20.13
C TRP A 102 12.04 18.58 19.28
N THR A 103 12.84 17.73 19.91
CA THR A 103 13.73 16.82 19.18
C THR A 103 12.91 15.76 18.43
N LEU A 104 13.51 15.12 17.42
CA LEU A 104 12.87 14.05 16.65
C LEU A 104 12.39 12.91 17.57
N GLU A 105 13.20 12.56 18.56
CA GLU A 105 12.91 11.51 19.55
C GLU A 105 11.69 11.88 20.41
N GLN A 106 11.64 13.12 20.91
CA GLN A 106 10.51 13.61 21.70
C GLN A 106 9.22 13.65 20.89
N ALA A 107 9.29 14.06 19.62
CA ALA A 107 8.14 14.04 18.73
C ALA A 107 7.66 12.62 18.43
N SER A 108 8.59 11.67 18.21
CA SER A 108 8.28 10.25 17.97
C SER A 108 7.59 9.63 19.19
N GLU A 109 8.12 9.85 20.39
CA GLU A 109 7.57 9.31 21.63
C GLU A 109 6.18 9.89 21.94
N LYS A 110 6.03 11.22 21.89
CA LYS A 110 4.76 11.90 22.19
C LYS A 110 3.65 11.63 21.18
N LEU A 111 4.00 11.38 19.92
CA LEU A 111 3.03 11.05 18.88
C LEU A 111 2.87 9.54 18.67
N HIS A 112 3.47 8.72 19.55
CA HIS A 112 3.39 7.25 19.51
C HIS A 112 3.78 6.67 18.16
N GLU A 113 4.77 7.28 17.50
CA GLU A 113 5.24 6.87 16.18
C GLU A 113 5.78 5.44 16.14
N PRO A 114 6.50 4.92 17.16
CA PRO A 114 6.99 3.54 17.13
C PRO A 114 5.88 2.50 16.99
N LYS A 115 4.69 2.77 17.54
CA LYS A 115 3.51 1.90 17.40
C LYS A 115 2.99 1.92 15.95
N GLN A 116 2.95 3.08 15.33
CA GLN A 116 2.49 3.25 13.95
C GLN A 116 3.50 2.65 12.95
N ARG A 117 4.79 2.80 13.23
CA ARG A 117 5.88 2.15 12.48
C ARG A 117 5.78 0.63 12.52
N LYS A 118 5.45 0.07 13.68
CA LYS A 118 5.22 -1.37 13.82
C LYS A 118 4.02 -1.84 12.97
N ASP A 119 2.89 -1.13 13.00
CA ASP A 119 1.73 -1.47 12.15
C ASP A 119 2.09 -1.39 10.66
N LEU A 120 2.83 -0.38 10.24
CA LEU A 120 3.35 -0.26 8.87
C LEU A 120 4.17 -1.49 8.46
N PHE A 121 5.11 -1.93 9.31
CA PHE A 121 5.92 -3.12 9.06
C PHE A 121 5.08 -4.40 9.05
N GLU A 122 4.04 -4.49 9.87
CA GLU A 122 3.09 -5.60 9.81
C GLU A 122 2.36 -5.63 8.47
N LYS A 123 1.97 -4.48 7.89
CA LYS A 123 1.39 -4.40 6.55
C LYS A 123 2.38 -4.78 5.45
N GLU A 124 3.63 -4.33 5.53
CA GLU A 124 4.68 -4.71 4.59
C GLU A 124 4.94 -6.23 4.62
N ASN A 125 5.01 -6.81 5.81
CA ASN A 125 5.20 -8.25 5.99
C ASN A 125 3.99 -9.04 5.48
N ALA A 126 2.76 -8.55 5.69
CA ALA A 126 1.55 -9.15 5.15
C ALA A 126 1.53 -9.12 3.60
N LEU A 127 1.98 -8.02 2.99
CA LEU A 127 2.13 -7.94 1.54
C LEU A 127 3.19 -8.92 1.01
N ALA A 128 4.34 -9.02 1.68
CA ALA A 128 5.39 -9.97 1.29
C ALA A 128 4.92 -11.43 1.44
N ALA A 129 4.15 -11.74 2.49
CA ALA A 129 3.59 -13.07 2.71
C ALA A 129 2.54 -13.43 1.65
N SER A 130 1.57 -12.55 1.40
CA SER A 130 0.55 -12.74 0.36
C SER A 130 1.16 -12.87 -1.03
N TYR A 131 2.22 -12.11 -1.35
CA TYR A 131 2.96 -12.26 -2.61
C TYR A 131 3.62 -13.64 -2.73
N LYS A 132 4.24 -14.16 -1.66
CA LYS A 132 4.81 -15.52 -1.67
C LYS A 132 3.73 -16.57 -1.88
N THR A 133 2.59 -16.45 -1.18
CA THR A 133 1.43 -17.34 -1.35
C THR A 133 0.93 -17.28 -2.79
N LEU A 134 0.79 -16.07 -3.35
CA LEU A 134 0.41 -15.85 -4.74
C LEU A 134 1.37 -16.54 -5.70
N CYS A 135 2.69 -16.44 -5.49
CA CYS A 135 3.69 -17.12 -6.34
C CYS A 135 3.64 -18.65 -6.23
N GLN A 136 3.30 -19.19 -5.06
CA GLN A 136 3.15 -20.63 -4.85
C GLN A 136 1.87 -21.20 -5.46
N GLN A 137 0.77 -20.44 -5.37
CA GLN A 137 -0.55 -20.80 -5.89
C GLN A 137 -0.64 -20.56 -7.40
N ASN A 138 -0.03 -19.48 -7.90
CA ASN A 138 0.21 -19.26 -9.31
C ASN A 138 1.41 -20.08 -9.74
N LYS A 139 1.16 -21.33 -10.12
CA LYS A 139 1.89 -21.91 -11.25
C LYS A 139 1.68 -20.94 -12.42
N TRP A 140 2.61 -19.99 -12.62
CA TRP A 140 2.55 -18.87 -13.56
C TRP A 140 1.92 -19.19 -14.93
N GLY A 141 2.04 -20.45 -15.38
CA GLY A 141 1.35 -20.97 -16.55
C GLY A 141 -0.17 -20.76 -16.54
N ALA A 142 -0.89 -20.97 -15.44
CA ALA A 142 -2.37 -20.91 -15.44
C ALA A 142 -2.92 -19.49 -15.64
N ILE A 143 -2.29 -18.48 -15.01
CA ILE A 143 -2.65 -17.07 -15.23
C ILE A 143 -2.24 -16.63 -16.64
N GLN A 144 -1.06 -17.02 -17.11
CA GLN A 144 -0.64 -16.73 -18.48
C GLN A 144 -1.62 -17.34 -19.51
N TRP A 145 -2.10 -18.57 -19.27
CA TRP A 145 -3.14 -19.20 -20.07
C TRP A 145 -4.46 -18.42 -20.04
N GLN A 146 -4.91 -17.93 -18.89
CA GLN A 146 -6.13 -17.12 -18.81
C GLN A 146 -5.97 -15.74 -19.45
N ILE A 147 -4.81 -15.09 -19.33
CA ILE A 147 -4.51 -13.82 -20.02
C ILE A 147 -4.46 -14.04 -21.54
N GLN A 148 -3.91 -15.17 -22.01
CA GLN A 148 -3.92 -15.54 -23.43
C GLN A 148 -5.32 -15.89 -23.95
N LEU A 149 -6.18 -16.51 -23.14
CA LEU A 149 -7.56 -16.84 -23.51
C LEU A 149 -8.49 -15.62 -23.49
N ALA A 150 -8.25 -14.65 -22.60
CA ALA A 150 -9.04 -13.42 -22.47
C ALA A 150 -8.49 -12.24 -23.30
N GLY A 151 -7.24 -12.32 -23.77
CA GLY A 151 -6.68 -11.38 -24.74
C GLY A 151 -7.40 -11.49 -26.08
N PRO A 152 -7.63 -10.38 -26.80
CA PRO A 152 -8.38 -10.44 -28.04
C PRO A 152 -7.62 -11.27 -29.07
N ILE A 153 -8.31 -12.26 -29.63
CA ILE A 153 -7.91 -13.05 -30.78
C ILE A 153 -7.85 -12.10 -31.99
N TRP A 154 -6.77 -11.33 -32.13
CA TRP A 154 -6.48 -10.64 -33.38
C TRP A 154 -5.50 -11.50 -34.17
N ARG A 155 -6.04 -12.17 -35.19
CA ARG A 155 -5.31 -12.56 -36.40
C ARG A 155 -5.07 -11.33 -37.26
#